data_AF-D3PK72-F1
#
_entry.id   AF-D3PK72-F1
#
_cell.length_a   1.000
_cell.length_b   1.000
_cell.length_c   1.000
_cell.angle_alpha   90.00
_cell.angle_beta   90.00
_cell.angle_gamma   90.00
#
_symmetry.space_group_name_H-M   'P 1'
#
loop_
_entity.id
_entity.type
_entity.pdbx_description
1 polymer ?
#
loop_
_entity_poly.entity_id
_entity_poly.type
_entity_poly.pdbx_seq_one_letter_code
_entity_poly.pdbx_strand_id
1 'polypeptide(L)'
;MAQQIRQNYDPECEDLINKQINMELYAFYSYLSMGAYFSRDDVALDGFAKFFYISASEETRHAQKLIDYQHLRGGKVVFESVQTPSVQSWDSPVDAMEAALNLEKT
;
A
#
# COMPACT_ATOMS: atom_id res chain seq x y z
N MET A 1 3.84 -16.55 -25.03
CA MET A 1 3.33 -17.91 -24.76
C MET A 1 2.30 -17.80 -23.65
N ALA A 2 1.12 -18.42 -23.81
CA ALA A 2 0.12 -18.47 -22.74
C ALA A 2 0.68 -19.31 -21.57
N GLN A 3 0.48 -18.84 -20.34
CA GLN A 3 0.90 -19.54 -19.12
C GLN A 3 0.09 -20.84 -19.01
N GLN A 4 0.77 -21.98 -18.81
CA GLN A 4 0.13 -23.31 -18.82
C GLN A 4 -1.00 -23.47 -17.79
N ILE A 5 -0.97 -22.69 -16.71
CA ILE A 5 -1.94 -22.75 -15.60
C ILE A 5 -3.09 -21.74 -15.72
N ARG A 6 -3.08 -20.86 -16.73
CA ARG A 6 -4.08 -19.78 -16.83
C ARG A 6 -5.42 -20.32 -17.31
N GLN A 7 -6.45 -20.25 -16.46
CA GLN A 7 -7.82 -20.65 -16.77
C GLN A 7 -8.83 -19.61 -16.25
N ASN A 8 -9.74 -19.17 -17.11
CA ASN A 8 -10.80 -18.17 -16.80
C ASN A 8 -10.26 -16.94 -16.05
N TYR A 9 -9.11 -16.43 -16.46
CA TYR A 9 -8.50 -15.23 -15.89
C TYR A 9 -8.39 -14.16 -16.96
N ASP A 10 -9.35 -13.24 -16.96
CA ASP A 10 -9.46 -12.19 -17.95
C ASP A 10 -8.23 -11.26 -17.89
N PRO A 11 -7.68 -10.82 -19.02
CA PRO A 11 -6.61 -9.82 -19.03
C PRO A 11 -6.93 -8.55 -18.23
N GLU A 12 -8.18 -8.08 -18.24
CA GLU A 12 -8.60 -6.91 -17.46
C GLU A 12 -8.45 -7.17 -15.94
N CYS A 13 -8.77 -8.38 -15.47
CA CYS A 13 -8.53 -8.74 -14.07
C CYS A 13 -7.04 -8.76 -13.72
N GLU A 14 -6.20 -9.27 -14.62
CA GLU A 14 -4.74 -9.28 -14.42
C GLU A 14 -4.19 -7.85 -14.28
N ASP A 15 -4.64 -6.93 -15.14
CA ASP A 15 -4.24 -5.53 -15.11
C ASP A 15 -4.74 -4.83 -13.84
N LEU A 16 -5.98 -5.08 -13.42
CA LEU A 16 -6.54 -4.52 -12.18
C LEU A 16 -5.83 -5.06 -10.93
N ILE A 17 -5.40 -6.32 -10.92
CA ILE A 17 -4.59 -6.85 -9.81
C ILE A 17 -3.21 -6.20 -9.79
N ASN A 18 -2.57 -5.98 -10.94
CA ASN A 18 -1.30 -5.23 -10.99
C ASN A 18 -1.47 -3.80 -10.48
N LYS A 19 -2.56 -3.13 -10.87
CA LYS A 19 -2.91 -1.81 -10.36
C LYS A 19 -3.11 -1.82 -8.84
N GLN A 20 -3.85 -2.80 -8.32
CA GLN A 20 -4.08 -2.92 -6.87
C GLN A 20 -2.77 -3.17 -6.12
N ILE A 21 -1.87 -4.03 -6.63
CA ILE A 21 -0.54 -4.22 -6.03
C ILE A 21 0.19 -2.89 -5.89
N ASN A 22 0.15 -2.03 -6.92
CA ASN A 22 0.77 -0.70 -6.83
C ASN A 22 0.05 0.23 -5.84
N MET A 23 -1.28 0.12 -5.71
CA MET A 23 -2.07 0.86 -4.71
C MET A 23 -1.70 0.44 -3.28
N GLU A 24 -1.56 -0.86 -3.00
CA GLU A 24 -1.11 -1.36 -1.69
C GLU A 24 0.32 -0.87 -1.36
N LEU A 25 1.21 -0.84 -2.36
CA LEU A 25 2.57 -0.32 -2.18
C LEU A 25 2.59 1.20 -1.94
N TYR A 26 1.69 1.95 -2.58
CA TYR A 26 1.49 3.37 -2.30
C TYR A 26 0.92 3.61 -0.89
N ALA A 27 -0.01 2.76 -0.44
CA ALA A 27 -0.56 2.82 0.90
C ALA A 27 0.52 2.52 1.96
N PHE A 28 1.34 1.47 1.74
CA PHE A 28 2.54 1.19 2.52
C PHE A 28 3.43 2.43 2.62
N TYR A 29 3.74 3.07 1.49
CA TYR A 29 4.67 4.20 1.46
C TYR A 29 4.11 5.43 2.20
N SER A 30 2.79 5.64 2.10
CA SER A 30 2.07 6.68 2.83
C SER A 30 2.08 6.45 4.34
N TYR A 31 1.80 5.23 4.78
CA TYR A 31 1.87 4.87 6.20
C TYR A 31 3.30 4.92 6.76
N LEU A 32 4.29 4.54 5.96
CA LEU A 32 5.69 4.70 6.33
C LEU A 32 6.04 6.17 6.57
N SER A 33 5.55 7.08 5.73
CA SER A 33 5.72 8.53 5.89
C SER A 33 5.05 9.05 7.17
N MET A 34 3.82 8.61 7.47
CA MET A 34 3.13 8.97 8.72
C MET A 34 3.90 8.48 9.96
N GLY A 35 4.36 7.22 9.96
CA GLY A 35 5.15 6.66 11.06
C GLY A 35 6.48 7.41 11.27
N ALA A 36 7.15 7.77 10.16
CA ALA A 36 8.37 8.57 10.20
C ALA A 36 8.13 9.98 10.74
N TYR A 37 6.98 10.60 10.45
CA TYR A 37 6.63 11.91 10.97
C TYR A 37 6.42 11.91 12.48
N PHE A 38 5.60 10.99 12.99
CA PHE A 38 5.29 10.94 14.42
C PHE A 38 6.46 10.49 15.30
N SER A 39 7.49 9.88 14.71
CA SER A 39 8.73 9.48 15.40
C SER A 39 9.81 10.56 15.44
N ARG A 40 9.60 11.72 14.82
CA ARG A 40 10.52 12.86 14.94
C ARG A 40 10.57 13.38 16.38
N ASP A 41 11.71 13.90 16.80
CA ASP A 41 11.92 14.47 18.14
C ASP A 41 11.06 15.70 18.43
N ASP A 42 10.68 16.46 17.39
CA ASP A 42 9.81 17.64 17.49
C ASP A 42 8.30 17.33 17.44
N VAL A 43 7.92 16.07 17.21
CA VAL A 43 6.52 15.59 17.28
C VAL A 43 6.34 14.62 18.45
N ALA A 44 7.21 13.62 18.56
CA ALA A 44 7.36 12.68 19.69
C ALA A 44 6.06 11.97 20.14
N LEU A 45 5.28 11.45 19.17
CA LEU A 45 4.05 10.71 19.45
C LEU A 45 4.20 9.22 19.10
N ASP A 46 4.96 8.50 19.92
CA ASP A 46 5.36 7.09 19.69
C ASP A 46 4.17 6.13 19.46
N GLY A 47 3.02 6.40 20.09
CA GLY A 47 1.81 5.60 19.89
C GLY A 47 1.30 5.66 18.45
N PHE A 48 1.29 6.86 17.85
CA PHE A 48 0.91 7.06 16.45
C PHE A 48 2.00 6.52 15.52
N ALA A 49 3.27 6.75 15.83
CA ALA A 49 4.37 6.20 15.05
C ALA A 49 4.27 4.67 14.94
N LYS A 50 4.09 4.00 16.08
CA LYS A 50 3.90 2.55 16.14
C LYS A 50 2.68 2.09 15.36
N PHE A 51 1.54 2.76 15.50
CA PHE A 51 0.32 2.45 14.75
C PHE A 51 0.59 2.45 13.25
N PHE A 52 1.14 3.54 12.72
CA PHE A 52 1.37 3.67 11.28
C PHE A 52 2.48 2.74 10.75
N TYR A 53 3.51 2.42 11.53
CA TYR A 53 4.49 1.39 11.12
C TYR A 53 3.88 -0.01 11.06
N ILE A 54 2.92 -0.33 11.93
CA ILE A 54 2.15 -1.57 11.87
C ILE A 54 1.27 -1.58 10.61
N SER A 55 0.54 -0.50 10.34
CA SER A 55 -0.28 -0.35 9.12
C SER A 55 0.56 -0.49 7.85
N ALA A 56 1.72 0.17 7.76
CA ALA A 56 2.64 0.01 6.64
C ALA A 56 3.04 -1.47 6.42
N SER A 57 3.35 -2.17 7.52
CA SER A 57 3.69 -3.60 7.47
C SER A 57 2.49 -4.49 7.09
N GLU A 58 1.26 -4.04 7.28
CA GLU A 58 0.03 -4.71 6.86
C GLU A 58 -0.19 -4.54 5.35
N GLU A 59 -0.05 -3.33 4.81
CA GLU A 59 -0.21 -3.09 3.36
C GLU A 59 0.84 -3.81 2.53
N THR A 60 2.07 -3.93 3.04
CA THR A 60 3.10 -4.78 2.38
C THR A 60 2.65 -6.25 2.31
N ARG A 61 1.93 -6.74 3.34
CA ARG A 61 1.36 -8.08 3.35
C ARG A 61 0.16 -8.19 2.41
N HIS A 62 -0.65 -7.15 2.24
CA HIS A 62 -1.70 -7.09 1.23
C HIS A 62 -1.14 -7.18 -0.19
N ALA A 63 -0.12 -6.36 -0.51
CA ALA A 63 0.59 -6.42 -1.79
C ALA A 63 1.13 -7.83 -2.08
N GLN A 64 1.77 -8.48 -1.10
CA GLN A 64 2.30 -9.83 -1.27
C GLN A 64 1.20 -10.87 -1.53
N LYS A 65 0.06 -10.79 -0.82
CA LYS A 65 -1.08 -11.69 -1.07
C LYS A 65 -1.61 -11.56 -2.51
N LEU A 66 -1.65 -10.34 -3.04
CA LEU A 66 -2.08 -10.09 -4.42
C LEU A 66 -1.06 -10.59 -5.44
N ILE A 67 0.24 -10.45 -5.16
CA ILE A 67 1.32 -11.05 -5.98
C ILE A 67 1.17 -12.57 -6.04
N ASP A 68 0.97 -13.21 -4.88
CA ASP A 68 0.80 -14.66 -4.80
C ASP A 68 -0.48 -15.10 -5.55
N TYR A 69 -1.56 -14.33 -5.43
CA TYR A 69 -2.79 -14.57 -6.18
C TYR A 69 -2.60 -14.41 -7.70
N GLN A 70 -1.92 -13.36 -8.14
CA GLN A 70 -1.60 -13.11 -9.54
C GLN A 70 -0.86 -14.32 -10.15
N HIS A 71 0.16 -14.82 -9.44
CA HIS A 71 0.90 -16.01 -9.85
C HIS A 71 0.03 -17.27 -9.85
N LEU A 72 -0.81 -17.47 -8.84
CA LEU A 72 -1.73 -18.61 -8.74
C LEU A 72 -2.67 -18.69 -9.96
N ARG A 73 -3.10 -17.54 -10.49
CA ARG A 73 -3.97 -17.46 -11.67
C ARG A 73 -3.22 -17.55 -13.00
N GLY A 74 -1.90 -17.69 -12.98
CA GLY A 74 -1.06 -17.65 -14.18
C GLY A 74 -0.96 -16.25 -14.81
N GLY A 75 -1.19 -15.20 -14.03
CA GLY A 75 -0.88 -13.83 -14.39
C GLY A 75 0.60 -13.50 -14.20
N LYS A 76 0.99 -12.30 -14.59
CA LYS A 76 2.32 -11.73 -14.40
C LYS A 76 2.22 -10.43 -13.62
N VAL A 77 3.08 -10.31 -12.62
CA VAL A 77 3.24 -9.05 -11.90
C VAL A 77 4.07 -8.09 -12.74
N VAL A 78 3.54 -6.89 -12.95
CA VAL A 78 4.26 -5.77 -13.57
C VAL A 78 4.29 -4.62 -12.58
N PHE A 79 5.47 -4.33 -12.04
CA PHE A 79 5.63 -3.22 -11.10
C PHE A 79 5.74 -1.89 -11.84
N GLU A 80 5.10 -0.87 -11.26
CA GLU A 80 5.18 0.52 -11.70
C GLU A 80 5.90 1.37 -10.66
N SER A 81 6.08 2.66 -10.97
CA SER A 81 6.61 3.61 -10.00
C SER A 81 5.60 3.86 -8.89
N VAL A 82 6.00 3.61 -7.65
CA VAL A 82 5.25 4.00 -6.46
C VAL A 82 5.40 5.51 -6.28
N GLN A 83 4.29 6.24 -6.38
CA GLN A 83 4.30 7.69 -6.23
C GLN A 83 4.68 8.09 -4.81
N THR A 84 5.38 9.22 -4.67
CA THR A 84 5.64 9.81 -3.36
C THR A 84 4.32 10.19 -2.67
N PRO A 85 4.19 9.99 -1.34
CA PRO A 85 2.99 10.40 -0.61
C PRO A 85 2.71 11.89 -0.78
N SER A 86 1.45 12.25 -1.02
CA SER A 86 1.02 13.63 -1.26
C SER A 86 1.15 14.53 -0.02
N VAL A 87 1.11 13.94 1.18
CA VAL A 87 1.24 14.63 2.47
C VAL A 87 2.34 13.94 3.28
N GLN A 88 3.24 14.74 3.86
CA GLN A 88 4.39 14.25 4.66
C GLN A 88 4.57 15.03 5.98
N SER A 89 3.63 15.93 6.29
CA SER A 89 3.59 16.75 7.50
C SER A 89 2.13 17.02 7.87
N TRP A 90 1.83 17.03 9.16
CA TRP A 90 0.45 17.13 9.67
C TRP A 90 0.38 18.12 10.83
N ASP A 91 -0.56 19.07 10.78
CA ASP A 91 -0.72 20.08 11.84
C ASP A 91 -1.20 19.45 13.15
N SER A 92 -1.96 18.34 13.07
CA SER A 92 -2.41 17.56 14.21
C SER A 92 -2.46 16.05 13.91
N PRO A 93 -2.51 15.19 14.95
CA PRO A 93 -2.73 13.76 14.77
C PRO A 93 -4.07 13.42 14.11
N VAL A 94 -5.08 14.29 14.27
CA VAL A 94 -6.40 14.11 13.64
C VAL A 94 -6.27 14.20 12.12
N ASP A 95 -5.50 15.17 11.61
CA ASP A 95 -5.29 15.34 10.16
C ASP A 95 -4.62 14.10 9.55
N ALA A 96 -3.70 13.47 10.28
CA ALA A 96 -3.07 12.22 9.83
C ALA A 96 -4.05 11.04 9.80
N MET A 97 -4.93 10.94 10.79
CA MET A 97 -5.97 9.91 10.81
C MET A 97 -7.04 10.13 9.74
N GLU A 98 -7.39 11.37 9.42
CA GLU A 98 -8.28 11.69 8.30
C GLU A 98 -7.63 11.34 6.95
N ALA A 99 -6.34 11.65 6.78
CA ALA A 99 -5.58 11.25 5.61
C ALA A 99 -5.53 9.71 5.45
N ALA A 100 -5.29 8.99 6.54
CA ALA A 100 -5.34 7.53 6.57
C ALA A 100 -6.74 6.99 6.22
N LEU A 101 -7.80 7.55 6.82
CA LEU A 101 -9.18 7.16 6.52
C LEU A 101 -9.54 7.38 5.04
N ASN A 102 -9.05 8.46 4.43
CA ASN A 102 -9.29 8.73 3.02
C ASN A 102 -8.51 7.77 2.12
N LEU A 103 -7.27 7.43 2.50
CA LEU A 103 -6.47 6.43 1.81
C LEU A 103 -7.19 5.07 1.78
N GLU A 104 -7.70 4.59 2.92
CA GLU A 104 -8.42 3.31 3.05
C GLU A 104 -9.74 3.24 2.26
N LYS A 105 -10.32 4.38 1.90
CA LYS A 105 -11.57 4.44 1.11
C LYS A 105 -11.33 4.39 -0.40
N THR A 106 -10.08 4.49 -0.84
CA THR A 106 -9.71 4.61 -2.25
C THR A 106 -9.54 3.23 -2.88
#